data_AF-A0A2V7LGI1-F1
#
_entry.id   AF-A0A2V7LGI1-F1
#
_cell.length_a   1.000
_cell.length_b   1.000
_cell.length_c   1.000
_cell.angle_alpha   90.00
_cell.angle_beta   90.00
_cell.angle_gamma   90.00
#
_symmetry.space_group_name_H-M   'P 1'
#
loop_
_entity.id
_entity.type
_entity.pdbx_description
1 polymer ?
#
loop_
_entity_poly.entity_id
_entity_poly.type
_entity_poly.pdbx_seq_one_letter_code
_entity_poly.pdbx_strand_id
1 'polypeptide(L)'
;MRHPLLLATALIAAPGLSPAQAERSAVYDPDSTHPWNRLFQLFYVRHTPDGSAYGGDVLDPYLAFGTHYLVSGSSSRTAERMLTEFLATNAERLVMDPVKRAMLQRDLLAVYVWLTQPGMGAEQTPRRAMLAQLVVRIIRKLALSDSVIAALPSAFALGDSALPAGLADSTSGWVCLGRADGTPVAPTHLQALGGRSTFVVFLNVPGGHAATLGYLAQLRTIPTGWRIDPQRIGNPPIDSQILRTMSVPFPEPPQIPAGTRVALLRFANLVDRHGRRDPSTLVESVQVRQYDTIPGGPAGVAYVGRTPYQRVFESQLSRRALFAHNGVGLRMLDSTTRTHSPFLGHGDDIFENPPPFISAATRRELLAGTVVLRTCGSCHEAVGLPSFISYSRERFGSGEGSPPKLVESTVAREVTRQIDWLTAHGNIMSVPQH
;
A
#
# COMPACT_ATOMS: atom_id res chain seq x y z
N MET A 1 -67.31 -31.18 -6.54
CA MET A 1 -66.77 -29.96 -5.91
C MET A 1 -65.29 -30.21 -5.66
N ARG A 2 -64.42 -29.37 -6.25
CA ARG A 2 -62.95 -29.51 -6.19
C ARG A 2 -62.43 -28.76 -4.97
N HIS A 3 -61.74 -29.43 -4.06
CA HIS A 3 -60.96 -28.78 -3.00
C HIS A 3 -59.55 -28.43 -3.54
N PRO A 4 -59.06 -27.20 -3.34
CA PRO A 4 -57.72 -26.83 -3.79
C PRO A 4 -56.66 -27.26 -2.76
N LEU A 5 -55.57 -27.85 -3.26
CA LEU A 5 -54.30 -27.96 -2.54
C LEU A 5 -53.73 -26.55 -2.33
N LEU A 6 -53.52 -26.15 -1.08
CA LEU A 6 -52.64 -25.04 -0.73
C LEU A 6 -51.21 -25.59 -0.62
N LEU A 7 -50.38 -25.28 -1.63
CA LEU A 7 -48.92 -25.41 -1.52
C LEU A 7 -48.42 -24.40 -0.48
N ALA A 8 -47.89 -24.90 0.64
CA ALA A 8 -47.11 -24.10 1.56
C ALA A 8 -45.70 -23.90 0.97
N THR A 9 -45.43 -22.72 0.44
CA THR A 9 -44.08 -22.30 0.04
C THR A 9 -43.26 -22.06 1.31
N ALA A 10 -42.39 -23.01 1.66
CA ALA A 10 -41.41 -22.79 2.71
C ALA A 10 -40.39 -21.75 2.22
N LEU A 11 -40.42 -20.54 2.79
CA LEU A 11 -39.30 -19.62 2.73
C LEU A 11 -38.12 -20.27 3.46
N ILE A 12 -37.14 -20.75 2.70
CA ILE A 12 -35.83 -21.11 3.25
C ILE A 12 -35.17 -19.80 3.66
N ALA A 13 -35.24 -19.46 4.94
CA ALA A 13 -34.47 -18.38 5.51
C ALA A 13 -32.97 -18.70 5.30
N ALA A 14 -32.26 -17.82 4.60
CA ALA A 14 -30.81 -17.91 4.50
C ALA A 14 -30.22 -17.86 5.93
N PRO A 15 -29.21 -18.70 6.25
CA PRO A 15 -28.59 -18.69 7.56
C PRO A 15 -28.01 -17.28 7.84
N GLY A 16 -28.39 -16.71 8.98
CA GLY A 16 -27.89 -15.40 9.42
C GLY A 16 -26.37 -15.40 9.59
N LEU A 17 -25.73 -14.29 9.23
CA LEU A 17 -24.30 -14.08 9.45
C LEU A 17 -24.00 -14.09 10.95
N SER A 18 -22.89 -14.71 11.37
CA SER A 18 -22.40 -14.53 12.75
C SER A 18 -22.02 -13.07 13.02
N PRO A 19 -21.98 -12.60 14.28
CA PRO A 19 -21.62 -11.21 14.61
C PRO A 19 -20.28 -10.77 14.01
N ALA A 20 -19.26 -11.62 14.04
CA ALA A 20 -17.96 -11.36 13.43
C ALA A 20 -18.02 -11.30 11.88
N GLN A 21 -18.97 -12.00 11.26
CA GLN A 21 -19.22 -11.91 9.81
C GLN A 21 -20.07 -10.69 9.45
N ALA A 22 -21.05 -10.31 10.29
CA ALA A 22 -21.83 -9.08 10.17
C ALA A 22 -20.95 -7.83 10.32
N GLU A 23 -20.02 -7.86 11.27
CA GLU A 23 -18.97 -6.85 11.46
C GLU A 23 -17.89 -6.88 10.37
N ARG A 24 -17.86 -7.86 9.46
CA ARG A 24 -17.01 -7.81 8.26
C ARG A 24 -17.78 -7.34 7.04
N SER A 25 -19.10 -7.51 7.05
CA SER A 25 -19.98 -7.26 5.90
C SER A 25 -20.52 -5.83 5.86
N ALA A 26 -20.78 -5.18 7.00
CA ALA A 26 -21.40 -3.84 7.09
C ALA A 26 -20.37 -2.73 7.40
N VAL A 27 -19.56 -2.32 6.41
CA VAL A 27 -18.51 -1.29 6.57
C VAL A 27 -18.98 0.08 6.14
N TYR A 28 -19.61 0.20 4.96
CA TYR A 28 -20.06 1.47 4.39
C TYR A 28 -21.46 1.87 4.84
N ASP A 29 -22.32 0.89 5.07
CA ASP A 29 -23.72 1.08 5.46
C ASP A 29 -24.13 0.07 6.56
N PRO A 30 -25.05 0.41 7.50
CA PRO A 30 -25.58 -0.54 8.47
C PRO A 30 -26.26 -1.77 7.84
N ASP A 31 -26.87 -1.63 6.66
CA ASP A 31 -27.41 -2.76 5.91
C ASP A 31 -26.27 -3.56 5.27
N SER A 32 -26.01 -4.75 5.80
CA SER A 32 -25.00 -5.68 5.27
C SER A 32 -25.21 -6.08 3.80
N THR A 33 -26.44 -5.94 3.29
CA THR A 33 -26.80 -6.23 1.89
C THR A 33 -26.75 -5.01 0.97
N HIS A 34 -26.42 -3.83 1.52
CA HIS A 34 -26.27 -2.60 0.76
C HIS A 34 -25.26 -2.77 -0.40
N PRO A 35 -25.50 -2.21 -1.60
CA PRO A 35 -24.64 -2.41 -2.77
C PRO A 35 -23.16 -2.07 -2.54
N TRP A 36 -22.87 -1.05 -1.72
CA TRP A 36 -21.49 -0.68 -1.38
C TRP A 36 -20.79 -1.74 -0.54
N ASN A 37 -21.50 -2.31 0.44
CA ASN A 37 -21.00 -3.40 1.27
C ASN A 37 -20.77 -4.67 0.47
N ARG A 38 -21.67 -4.98 -0.48
CA ARG A 38 -21.52 -6.10 -1.41
C ARG A 38 -20.28 -5.97 -2.29
N LEU A 39 -20.03 -4.78 -2.87
CA LEU A 39 -18.80 -4.53 -3.63
C LEU A 39 -17.55 -4.61 -2.74
N PHE A 40 -17.60 -4.04 -1.54
CA PHE A 40 -16.50 -4.13 -0.60
C PHE A 40 -16.16 -5.59 -0.27
N GLN A 41 -17.16 -6.41 0.06
CA GLN A 41 -16.96 -7.83 0.34
C GLN A 41 -16.37 -8.58 -0.86
N LEU A 42 -16.86 -8.32 -2.08
CA LEU A 42 -16.33 -8.93 -3.29
C LEU A 42 -14.83 -8.68 -3.48
N PHE A 43 -14.31 -7.51 -3.06
CA PHE A 43 -12.91 -7.15 -3.31
C PHE A 43 -11.99 -7.34 -2.10
N TYR A 44 -12.51 -7.22 -0.87
CA TYR A 44 -11.72 -7.23 0.36
C TYR A 44 -11.91 -8.48 1.21
N VAL A 45 -12.81 -9.38 0.83
CA VAL A 45 -13.03 -10.65 1.54
C VAL A 45 -12.80 -11.82 0.59
N ARG A 46 -11.86 -12.71 0.96
CA ARG A 46 -11.61 -13.96 0.25
C ARG A 46 -12.17 -15.11 1.06
N HIS A 47 -12.74 -16.08 0.36
CA HIS A 47 -13.23 -17.32 0.95
C HIS A 47 -12.37 -18.49 0.50
N THR A 48 -12.03 -19.37 1.44
CA THR A 48 -11.43 -20.68 1.14
C THR A 48 -12.51 -21.68 0.71
N PRO A 49 -12.14 -22.82 0.08
CA PRO A 49 -13.11 -23.84 -0.33
C PRO A 49 -13.96 -24.42 0.81
N ASP A 50 -13.48 -24.36 2.05
CA ASP A 50 -14.22 -24.76 3.26
C ASP A 50 -15.17 -23.67 3.79
N GLY A 51 -15.28 -22.52 3.10
CA GLY A 51 -16.15 -21.42 3.44
C GLY A 51 -15.55 -20.37 4.40
N SER A 52 -14.35 -20.60 4.95
CA SER A 52 -13.71 -19.65 5.86
C SER A 52 -13.40 -18.32 5.18
N ALA A 53 -13.72 -17.21 5.84
CA ALA A 53 -13.57 -15.86 5.31
C ALA A 53 -12.33 -15.15 5.88
N TYR A 54 -11.54 -14.54 5.01
CA TYR A 54 -10.33 -13.77 5.32
C TYR A 54 -10.41 -12.37 4.70
N GLY A 55 -9.81 -11.38 5.37
CA GLY A 55 -9.83 -9.98 4.93
C GLY A 55 -10.85 -9.14 5.70
N GLY A 56 -11.52 -8.21 5.02
CA GLY A 56 -12.40 -7.22 5.63
C GLY A 56 -11.72 -5.85 5.72
N ASP A 57 -11.70 -5.23 6.90
CA ASP A 57 -11.11 -3.88 7.11
C ASP A 57 -9.57 -3.92 7.15
N VAL A 58 -8.98 -4.44 6.07
CA VAL A 58 -7.56 -4.42 5.77
C VAL A 58 -7.26 -3.29 4.78
N LEU A 59 -6.02 -2.82 4.76
CA LEU A 59 -5.65 -1.67 3.94
C LEU A 59 -5.78 -1.97 2.43
N ASP A 60 -5.25 -3.09 1.95
CA ASP A 60 -5.23 -3.44 0.52
C ASP A 60 -5.99 -4.75 0.25
N PRO A 61 -6.65 -4.88 -0.91
CA PRO A 61 -7.42 -6.07 -1.24
C PRO A 61 -6.49 -7.26 -1.50
N TYR A 62 -6.99 -8.48 -1.27
CA TYR A 62 -6.24 -9.72 -1.49
C TYR A 62 -6.26 -10.14 -2.96
N LEU A 63 -5.70 -9.26 -3.80
CA LEU A 63 -5.52 -9.44 -5.23
C LEU A 63 -4.03 -9.59 -5.51
N ALA A 64 -3.53 -10.82 -5.33
CA ALA A 64 -2.16 -11.17 -5.70
C ALA A 64 -1.95 -11.00 -7.21
N PHE A 65 -0.72 -10.75 -7.65
CA PHE A 65 -0.42 -10.54 -9.07
C PHE A 65 -0.97 -11.67 -9.95
N GLY A 66 -0.76 -12.94 -9.58
CA GLY A 66 -1.18 -14.11 -10.37
C GLY A 66 -2.59 -14.63 -10.13
N THR A 67 -3.43 -13.96 -9.33
CA THR A 67 -4.76 -14.50 -8.99
C THR A 67 -5.71 -14.56 -10.19
N HIS A 68 -6.51 -15.62 -10.26
CA HIS A 68 -7.63 -15.77 -11.19
C HIS A 68 -8.95 -15.27 -10.59
N TYR A 69 -8.95 -14.86 -9.32
CA TYR A 69 -10.09 -14.32 -8.62
C TYR A 69 -10.57 -13.05 -9.33
N LEU A 70 -11.88 -12.94 -9.57
CA LEU A 70 -12.56 -11.92 -10.39
C LEU A 70 -12.43 -12.10 -11.91
N VAL A 71 -11.44 -12.82 -12.45
CA VAL A 71 -11.24 -12.92 -13.91
C VAL A 71 -11.59 -14.30 -14.47
N SER A 72 -11.77 -15.31 -13.64
CA SER A 72 -12.21 -16.65 -14.03
C SER A 72 -13.35 -17.19 -13.16
N GLY A 73 -14.07 -18.18 -13.67
CA GLY A 73 -15.06 -18.93 -12.89
C GLY A 73 -16.29 -18.12 -12.41
N SER A 74 -16.86 -18.52 -11.27
CA SER A 74 -18.07 -17.94 -10.68
C SER A 74 -17.84 -16.55 -10.07
N SER A 75 -16.64 -16.29 -9.52
CA SER A 75 -16.27 -14.98 -8.96
C SER A 75 -16.28 -13.91 -10.06
N SER A 76 -15.81 -14.25 -11.26
CA SER A 76 -15.83 -13.38 -12.43
C SER A 76 -17.23 -12.98 -12.87
N ARG A 77 -18.17 -13.93 -12.98
CA ARG A 77 -19.58 -13.63 -13.30
C ARG A 77 -20.24 -12.80 -12.20
N THR A 78 -19.90 -13.08 -10.94
CA THR A 78 -20.41 -12.32 -9.79
C THR A 78 -19.93 -10.88 -9.82
N ALA A 79 -18.65 -10.65 -10.12
CA ALA A 79 -18.07 -9.31 -10.23
C ALA A 79 -18.75 -8.48 -11.32
N GLU A 80 -18.90 -9.02 -12.53
CA GLU A 80 -19.60 -8.35 -13.61
C GLU A 80 -21.03 -7.99 -13.25
N ARG A 81 -21.78 -8.95 -12.69
CA ARG A 81 -23.18 -8.72 -12.28
C ARG A 81 -23.27 -7.61 -11.24
N MET A 82 -22.45 -7.65 -10.19
CA MET A 82 -22.49 -6.66 -9.10
C MET A 82 -22.08 -5.27 -9.57
N LEU A 83 -21.04 -5.16 -10.39
CA LEU A 83 -20.60 -3.87 -10.96
C LEU A 83 -21.66 -3.29 -11.91
N THR A 84 -22.27 -4.12 -12.74
CA THR A 84 -23.34 -3.70 -13.67
C THR A 84 -24.59 -3.27 -12.91
N GLU A 85 -25.01 -4.03 -11.89
CA GLU A 85 -26.12 -3.69 -11.01
C GLU A 85 -25.88 -2.35 -10.30
N PHE A 86 -24.68 -2.13 -9.75
CA PHE A 86 -24.31 -0.88 -9.10
C PHE A 86 -24.48 0.32 -10.04
N LEU A 87 -24.02 0.19 -11.29
CA LEU A 87 -24.15 1.22 -12.31
C LEU A 87 -25.60 1.43 -12.76
N ALA A 88 -26.36 0.35 -12.97
CA ALA A 88 -27.74 0.41 -13.46
C ALA A 88 -28.70 1.04 -12.43
N THR A 89 -28.45 0.81 -11.14
CA THR A 89 -29.26 1.33 -10.04
C THR A 89 -28.81 2.71 -9.56
N ASN A 90 -27.73 3.27 -10.12
CA ASN A 90 -27.06 4.47 -9.62
C ASN A 90 -26.76 4.38 -8.12
N ALA A 91 -26.26 3.23 -7.68
CA ALA A 91 -26.01 2.95 -6.27
C ALA A 91 -25.00 3.92 -5.63
N GLU A 92 -24.19 4.65 -6.42
CA GLU A 92 -23.34 5.72 -5.91
C GLU A 92 -24.11 6.83 -5.19
N ARG A 93 -25.41 6.99 -5.49
CA ARG A 93 -26.25 8.05 -4.92
C ARG A 93 -26.84 7.68 -3.56
N LEU A 94 -26.75 6.40 -3.18
CA LEU A 94 -27.27 5.91 -1.90
C LEU A 94 -26.44 6.42 -0.71
N VAL A 95 -25.16 6.78 -0.94
CA VAL A 95 -24.28 7.34 0.09
C VAL A 95 -23.62 8.62 -0.45
N MET A 96 -23.94 9.74 0.21
CA MET A 96 -23.45 11.09 -0.15
C MET A 96 -22.31 11.57 0.74
N ASP A 97 -21.97 10.84 1.80
CA ASP A 97 -20.86 11.16 2.69
C ASP A 97 -19.52 11.22 1.91
N PRO A 98 -18.80 12.36 1.93
CA PRO A 98 -17.61 12.55 1.12
C PRO A 98 -16.46 11.62 1.53
N VAL A 99 -16.34 11.27 2.82
CA VAL A 99 -15.28 10.39 3.34
C VAL A 99 -15.54 8.95 2.89
N LYS A 100 -16.78 8.48 3.01
CA LYS A 100 -17.18 7.15 2.50
C LYS A 100 -17.01 7.06 0.99
N ARG A 101 -17.38 8.11 0.24
CA ARG A 101 -17.18 8.18 -1.22
C ARG A 101 -15.71 8.12 -1.59
N ALA A 102 -14.86 8.90 -0.92
CA ALA A 102 -13.40 8.87 -1.11
C ALA A 102 -12.84 7.47 -0.85
N MET A 103 -13.27 6.82 0.23
CA MET A 103 -12.81 5.47 0.57
C MET A 103 -13.22 4.42 -0.44
N LEU A 104 -14.48 4.41 -0.89
CA LEU A 104 -14.91 3.44 -1.90
C LEU A 104 -14.17 3.68 -3.22
N GLN A 105 -13.94 4.95 -3.58
CA GLN A 105 -13.19 5.30 -4.77
C GLN A 105 -11.73 4.80 -4.68
N ARG A 106 -11.06 5.03 -3.56
CA ARG A 106 -9.72 4.52 -3.26
C ARG A 106 -9.66 2.99 -3.33
N ASP A 107 -10.69 2.32 -2.82
CA ASP A 107 -10.78 0.86 -2.84
C ASP A 107 -10.91 0.31 -4.26
N LEU A 108 -11.73 0.95 -5.07
CA LEU A 108 -11.90 0.62 -6.49
C LEU A 108 -10.66 0.96 -7.32
N LEU A 109 -9.90 2.01 -6.97
CA LEU A 109 -8.62 2.32 -7.61
C LEU A 109 -7.60 1.19 -7.39
N ALA A 110 -7.59 0.55 -6.22
CA ALA A 110 -6.74 -0.63 -5.98
C ALA A 110 -7.10 -1.80 -6.91
N VAL A 111 -8.39 -2.06 -7.11
CA VAL A 111 -8.88 -3.09 -8.03
C VAL A 111 -8.55 -2.72 -9.48
N TYR A 112 -8.73 -1.46 -9.85
CA TYR A 112 -8.42 -0.97 -11.20
C TYR A 112 -6.93 -1.15 -11.53
N VAL A 113 -6.02 -0.74 -10.63
CA VAL A 113 -4.56 -0.97 -10.78
C VAL A 113 -4.23 -2.43 -11.04
N TRP A 114 -4.82 -3.33 -10.25
CA TRP A 114 -4.58 -4.76 -10.46
C TRP A 114 -5.14 -5.27 -11.80
N LEU A 115 -6.33 -4.82 -12.21
CA LEU A 115 -6.95 -5.25 -13.47
C LEU A 115 -6.14 -4.87 -14.70
N THR A 116 -5.49 -3.71 -14.68
CA THR A 116 -4.76 -3.15 -15.82
C THR A 116 -3.24 -3.30 -15.72
N GLN A 117 -2.76 -4.07 -14.73
CA GLN A 117 -1.34 -4.33 -14.59
C GLN A 117 -0.81 -5.11 -15.82
N PRO A 118 0.30 -4.68 -16.43
CA PRO A 118 0.88 -5.36 -17.59
C PRO A 118 1.49 -6.71 -17.21
N GLY A 119 1.65 -7.60 -18.20
CA GLY A 119 2.30 -8.90 -18.02
C GLY A 119 1.38 -10.05 -17.60
N MET A 120 0.06 -9.83 -17.60
CA MET A 120 -0.94 -10.89 -17.36
C MET A 120 -1.22 -11.68 -18.64
N GLY A 121 -1.44 -12.99 -18.52
CA GLY A 121 -1.63 -13.90 -19.67
C GLY A 121 -2.76 -13.46 -20.63
N ALA A 122 -2.53 -13.65 -21.94
CA ALA A 122 -3.39 -13.13 -23.01
C ALA A 122 -4.87 -13.53 -22.90
N GLU A 123 -5.15 -14.71 -22.37
CA GLU A 123 -6.52 -15.23 -22.18
C GLU A 123 -7.33 -14.41 -21.17
N GLN A 124 -6.68 -13.79 -20.17
CA GLN A 124 -7.35 -12.99 -19.15
C GLN A 124 -7.62 -11.55 -19.59
N THR A 125 -6.91 -11.07 -20.63
CA THR A 125 -6.90 -9.67 -21.05
C THR A 125 -8.30 -9.12 -21.39
N PRO A 126 -9.17 -9.82 -22.15
CA PRO A 126 -10.51 -9.31 -22.46
C PRO A 126 -11.36 -9.13 -21.20
N ARG A 127 -11.27 -10.09 -20.25
CA ARG A 127 -12.06 -10.06 -19.03
C ARG A 127 -11.59 -8.95 -18.09
N ARG A 128 -10.28 -8.81 -17.95
CA ARG A 128 -9.65 -7.71 -17.20
C ARG A 128 -10.06 -6.35 -17.75
N ALA A 129 -10.00 -6.17 -19.07
CA ALA A 129 -10.39 -4.92 -19.73
C ALA A 129 -11.86 -4.57 -19.49
N MET A 130 -12.77 -5.54 -19.62
CA MET A 130 -14.20 -5.34 -19.37
C MET A 130 -14.47 -4.93 -17.92
N LEU A 131 -13.90 -5.62 -16.92
CA LEU A 131 -14.07 -5.26 -15.51
C LEU A 131 -13.43 -3.90 -15.20
N ALA A 132 -12.28 -3.60 -15.80
CA ALA A 132 -11.60 -2.33 -15.63
C ALA A 132 -12.47 -1.16 -16.11
N GLN A 133 -13.15 -1.32 -17.24
CA GLN A 133 -14.11 -0.34 -17.75
C GLN A 133 -15.30 -0.12 -16.80
N LEU A 134 -15.87 -1.19 -16.25
CA LEU A 134 -16.96 -1.09 -15.28
C LEU A 134 -16.50 -0.37 -13.99
N VAL A 135 -15.34 -0.76 -13.45
CA VAL A 135 -14.75 -0.14 -12.26
C VAL A 135 -14.48 1.35 -12.50
N VAL A 136 -13.90 1.72 -13.64
CA VAL A 136 -13.65 3.14 -13.99
C VAL A 136 -14.94 3.95 -14.06
N ARG A 137 -16.01 3.40 -14.63
CA ARG A 137 -17.31 4.09 -14.68
C ARG A 137 -17.87 4.36 -13.29
N ILE A 138 -17.68 3.44 -12.34
CA ILE A 138 -18.06 3.65 -10.94
C ILE A 138 -17.16 4.70 -10.28
N ILE A 139 -15.84 4.63 -10.49
CA ILE A 139 -14.89 5.64 -9.98
C ILE A 139 -15.28 7.05 -10.45
N ARG A 140 -15.60 7.23 -11.74
CA ARG A 140 -16.06 8.53 -12.29
C ARG A 140 -17.35 9.01 -11.60
N LYS A 141 -18.28 8.11 -11.29
CA LYS A 141 -19.52 8.40 -10.56
C LYS A 141 -19.31 8.72 -9.06
N LEU A 142 -18.21 8.22 -8.49
CA LEU A 142 -17.77 8.50 -7.12
C LEU A 142 -16.85 9.73 -7.01
N ALA A 143 -16.41 10.27 -8.15
CA ALA A 143 -15.46 11.37 -8.21
C ALA A 143 -15.95 12.58 -7.38
N LEU A 144 -15.01 13.18 -6.67
CA LEU A 144 -15.25 14.33 -5.80
C LEU A 144 -14.71 15.59 -6.50
N SER A 145 -15.17 16.76 -6.07
CA SER A 145 -14.54 18.01 -6.48
C SER A 145 -13.23 18.22 -5.73
N ASP A 146 -12.30 18.96 -6.34
CA ASP A 146 -11.01 19.34 -5.76
C ASP A 146 -11.18 19.96 -4.35
N SER A 147 -12.21 20.81 -4.18
CA SER A 147 -12.55 21.41 -2.88
C SER A 147 -12.98 20.39 -1.82
N VAL A 148 -13.67 19.32 -2.21
CA VAL A 148 -14.11 18.27 -1.29
C VAL A 148 -12.92 17.36 -0.96
N ILE A 149 -12.07 17.06 -1.94
CA ILE A 149 -10.83 16.27 -1.73
C ILE A 149 -9.91 16.98 -0.73
N ALA A 150 -9.70 18.29 -0.92
CA ALA A 150 -8.88 19.11 -0.02
C ALA A 150 -9.45 19.22 1.41
N ALA A 151 -10.77 19.07 1.57
CA ALA A 151 -11.46 19.13 2.85
C ALA A 151 -11.57 17.77 3.56
N LEU A 152 -11.04 16.68 2.98
CA LEU A 152 -11.04 15.37 3.64
C LEU A 152 -10.21 15.40 4.95
N PRO A 153 -10.54 14.51 5.92
CA PRO A 153 -9.82 14.44 7.19
C PRO A 153 -8.31 14.32 7.00
N SER A 154 -7.56 15.16 7.72
CA SER A 154 -6.09 15.21 7.65
C SER A 154 -5.49 14.82 8.99
N ALA A 155 -4.63 13.79 8.99
CA ALA A 155 -3.91 13.37 10.18
C ALA A 155 -3.02 14.46 10.78
N PHE A 156 -2.46 15.30 9.90
CA PHE A 156 -1.62 16.42 10.28
C PHE A 156 -2.44 17.52 10.98
N ALA A 157 -3.61 17.84 10.44
CA ALA A 157 -4.45 18.92 10.99
C ALA A 157 -5.10 18.51 12.33
N LEU A 158 -5.42 17.23 12.49
CA LEU A 158 -6.10 16.71 13.67
C LEU A 158 -5.15 16.29 14.80
N GLY A 159 -3.83 16.34 14.58
CA GLY A 159 -2.83 16.01 15.60
C GLY A 159 -2.92 14.57 16.08
N ASP A 160 -3.12 13.62 15.16
CA ASP A 160 -3.43 12.24 15.52
C ASP A 160 -2.30 11.55 16.29
N SER A 161 -2.65 10.87 17.39
CA SER A 161 -1.71 10.10 18.21
C SER A 161 -1.02 8.95 17.46
N ALA A 162 -1.57 8.49 16.34
CA ALA A 162 -0.97 7.50 15.46
C ALA A 162 0.20 8.09 14.64
N LEU A 163 0.29 9.42 14.53
CA LEU A 163 1.47 10.07 13.95
C LEU A 163 2.60 10.11 14.98
N PRO A 164 3.86 10.00 14.53
CA PRO A 164 4.98 10.22 15.40
C PRO A 164 4.91 11.64 16.00
N ALA A 165 5.16 11.75 17.31
CA ALA A 165 5.20 13.04 17.99
C ALA A 165 6.06 14.06 17.24
N GLY A 166 5.51 15.26 17.08
CA GLY A 166 6.12 16.38 16.36
C GLY A 166 6.11 16.27 14.83
N LEU A 167 5.73 15.15 14.21
CA LEU A 167 5.80 14.99 12.74
C LEU A 167 4.99 16.06 11.99
N ALA A 168 3.85 16.47 12.56
CA ALA A 168 3.00 17.50 11.97
C ALA A 168 3.47 18.94 12.23
N ASP A 169 4.45 19.13 13.11
CA ASP A 169 5.01 20.41 13.49
C ASP A 169 6.28 20.68 12.66
N SER A 170 6.24 21.73 11.85
CA SER A 170 7.37 22.16 11.01
C SER A 170 8.55 22.68 11.81
N THR A 171 8.38 22.96 13.10
CA THR A 171 9.45 23.35 14.02
C THR A 171 10.08 22.17 14.75
N SER A 172 9.53 20.96 14.57
CA SER A 172 10.08 19.74 15.15
C SER A 172 11.40 19.31 14.50
N GLY A 173 12.00 18.24 15.03
CA GLY A 173 13.21 17.65 14.45
C GLY A 173 13.02 16.86 13.14
N TRP A 174 11.79 16.75 12.63
CA TRP A 174 11.50 15.98 11.42
C TRP A 174 11.76 16.79 10.15
N VAL A 175 12.50 16.20 9.21
CA VAL A 175 12.78 16.74 7.89
C VAL A 175 12.10 15.87 6.85
N CYS A 176 11.18 16.46 6.07
CA CYS A 176 10.62 15.81 4.89
C CYS A 176 11.71 15.71 3.82
N LEU A 177 11.91 14.51 3.27
CA LEU A 177 12.94 14.24 2.30
C LEU A 177 12.43 14.40 0.88
N GLY A 178 13.27 14.97 0.01
CA GLY A 178 13.14 14.93 -1.43
C GLY A 178 14.45 14.47 -2.08
N ARG A 179 14.46 14.32 -3.40
CA ARG A 179 15.67 14.07 -4.18
C ARG A 179 16.03 15.28 -5.02
N ALA A 180 17.33 15.60 -5.07
CA ALA A 180 17.83 16.73 -5.84
C ALA A 180 17.62 16.57 -7.36
N ASP A 181 17.56 15.33 -7.84
CA ASP A 181 17.29 14.98 -9.25
C ASP A 181 15.80 15.06 -9.64
N GLY A 182 14.93 15.43 -8.69
CA GLY A 182 13.49 15.54 -8.94
C GLY A 182 12.75 14.20 -9.03
N THR A 183 13.40 13.07 -8.80
CA THR A 183 12.74 11.75 -8.78
C THR A 183 12.11 11.46 -7.40
N PRO A 184 11.11 10.55 -7.31
CA PRO A 184 10.53 10.16 -6.03
C PRO A 184 11.53 9.53 -5.06
N VAL A 185 11.35 9.78 -3.76
CA VAL A 185 12.20 9.20 -2.69
C VAL A 185 11.96 7.71 -2.48
N ALA A 186 10.75 7.21 -2.80
CA ALA A 186 10.36 5.82 -2.69
C ALA A 186 9.75 5.29 -4.01
N PRO A 187 10.51 5.28 -5.11
CA PRO A 187 9.98 5.01 -6.45
C PRO A 187 9.42 3.59 -6.60
N THR A 188 10.07 2.59 -5.97
CA THR A 188 9.56 1.21 -5.96
C THR A 188 8.18 1.11 -5.31
N HIS A 189 7.94 1.87 -4.23
CA HIS A 189 6.65 1.86 -3.56
C HIS A 189 5.56 2.47 -4.44
N LEU A 190 5.87 3.61 -5.03
CA LEU A 190 4.99 4.33 -5.96
C LEU A 190 4.62 3.48 -7.18
N GLN A 191 5.60 2.80 -7.78
CA GLN A 191 5.41 1.92 -8.93
C GLN A 191 4.55 0.71 -8.60
N ALA A 192 4.88 0.00 -7.51
CA ALA A 192 4.17 -1.22 -7.13
C ALA A 192 2.68 -0.99 -6.79
N LEU A 193 2.32 0.23 -6.38
CA LEU A 193 0.93 0.60 -6.16
C LEU A 193 0.23 1.24 -7.35
N GLY A 194 0.89 1.33 -8.52
CA GLY A 194 0.28 1.92 -9.71
C GLY A 194 -0.25 3.32 -9.45
N GLY A 195 0.47 4.12 -8.66
CA GLY A 195 0.14 5.53 -8.44
C GLY A 195 -1.21 5.82 -7.78
N ARG A 196 -1.90 4.82 -7.21
CA ARG A 196 -3.09 5.03 -6.37
C ARG A 196 -2.77 5.60 -4.99
N SER A 197 -1.48 5.69 -4.67
CA SER A 197 -0.97 6.26 -3.43
C SER A 197 0.33 7.03 -3.70
N THR A 198 0.59 8.07 -2.91
CA THR A 198 1.89 8.74 -2.84
C THR A 198 2.60 8.42 -1.54
N PHE A 199 3.93 8.51 -1.54
CA PHE A 199 4.77 8.13 -0.41
C PHE A 199 5.70 9.27 -0.01
N VAL A 200 5.63 9.70 1.24
CA VAL A 200 6.49 10.77 1.78
C VAL A 200 7.35 10.19 2.88
N VAL A 201 8.65 10.49 2.83
CA VAL A 201 9.63 10.00 3.79
C VAL A 201 10.13 11.15 4.65
N PHE A 202 10.16 10.96 5.95
CA PHE A 202 10.75 11.89 6.90
C PHE A 202 11.93 11.25 7.61
N LEU A 203 12.92 12.08 7.93
CA LEU A 203 14.07 11.72 8.75
C LEU A 203 14.14 12.63 9.96
N ASN A 204 14.51 12.08 11.11
CA ASN A 204 14.83 12.83 12.31
C ASN A 204 16.05 12.17 12.95
N VAL A 205 17.19 12.85 12.90
CA VAL A 205 18.39 12.41 13.62
C VAL A 205 18.45 13.10 14.99
N PRO A 206 19.12 12.49 15.99
CA PRO A 206 19.36 13.14 17.28
C PRO A 206 19.98 14.52 17.12
N GLY A 207 19.55 15.48 17.94
CA GLY A 207 19.91 16.89 17.79
C GLY A 207 18.93 17.69 16.91
N GLY A 208 17.88 17.06 16.38
CA GLY A 208 16.75 17.73 15.77
C GLY A 208 16.98 18.18 14.33
N HIS A 209 16.29 19.24 13.92
CA HIS A 209 16.20 19.66 12.52
C HIS A 209 17.56 20.06 11.94
N ALA A 210 18.30 20.93 12.63
CA ALA A 210 19.63 21.38 12.20
C ALA A 210 20.64 20.22 12.08
N ALA A 211 20.64 19.28 13.04
CA ALA A 211 21.48 18.09 12.97
C ALA A 211 21.08 17.18 11.80
N THR A 212 19.78 17.06 11.52
CA THR A 212 19.27 16.29 10.38
C THR A 212 19.73 16.89 9.06
N LEU A 213 19.64 18.22 8.90
CA LEU A 213 20.15 18.90 7.71
C LEU A 213 21.67 18.77 7.56
N GLY A 214 22.42 18.86 8.66
CA GLY A 214 23.86 18.64 8.68
C GLY A 214 24.25 17.23 8.23
N TYR A 215 23.53 16.22 8.72
CA TYR A 215 23.72 14.83 8.28
C TYR A 215 23.40 14.64 6.79
N LEU A 216 22.27 15.18 6.31
CA LEU A 216 21.92 15.14 4.88
C LEU A 216 22.97 15.87 4.01
N ALA A 217 23.60 16.93 4.52
CA ALA A 217 24.68 17.61 3.81
C ALA A 217 25.90 16.69 3.60
N GLN A 218 26.26 15.89 4.61
CA GLN A 218 27.32 14.89 4.48
C GLN A 218 26.96 13.81 3.45
N LEU A 219 25.71 13.32 3.47
CA LEU A 219 25.25 12.32 2.49
C LEU A 219 25.21 12.83 1.04
N ARG A 220 25.17 14.15 0.83
CA ARG A 220 25.24 14.75 -0.51
C ARG A 220 26.66 14.87 -1.04
N THR A 221 27.66 14.87 -0.16
CA THR A 221 29.08 14.99 -0.52
C THR A 221 29.79 13.64 -0.54
N ILE A 222 29.38 12.71 0.32
CA ILE A 222 29.91 11.35 0.43
C ILE A 222 28.72 10.40 0.46
N PRO A 223 28.66 9.43 -0.48
CA PRO A 223 29.65 8.97 -1.45
C PRO A 223 29.65 9.81 -2.74
N THR A 224 30.73 9.71 -3.50
CA THR A 224 30.81 10.31 -4.86
C THR A 224 30.44 9.32 -5.97
N GLY A 225 30.42 8.03 -5.68
CA GLY A 225 30.09 6.97 -6.63
C GLY A 225 29.75 5.64 -5.97
N TRP A 226 29.96 4.56 -6.71
CA TRP A 226 29.70 3.19 -6.30
C TRP A 226 30.96 2.35 -6.42
N ARG A 227 31.08 1.33 -5.57
CA ARG A 227 32.13 0.30 -5.66
C ARG A 227 31.47 -1.06 -5.47
N ILE A 228 31.98 -2.08 -6.15
CA ILE A 228 31.56 -3.47 -5.89
C ILE A 228 31.89 -3.80 -4.44
N ASP A 229 30.92 -4.32 -3.69
CA ASP A 229 31.11 -4.79 -2.33
C ASP A 229 32.05 -6.00 -2.33
N PRO A 230 33.29 -5.86 -1.80
CA PRO A 230 34.25 -6.95 -1.80
C PRO A 230 33.78 -8.17 -0.99
N GLN A 231 32.81 -8.00 -0.06
CA GLN A 231 32.24 -9.10 0.71
C GLN A 231 31.18 -9.91 -0.07
N ARG A 232 30.66 -9.34 -1.17
CA ARG A 232 29.69 -10.03 -2.07
C ARG A 232 30.35 -10.68 -3.28
N ILE A 233 31.67 -10.58 -3.41
CA ILE A 233 32.42 -11.22 -4.49
C ILE A 233 32.57 -12.72 -4.16
N GLY A 234 31.69 -13.53 -4.73
CA GLY A 234 31.93 -14.96 -4.96
C GLY A 234 32.29 -15.21 -6.43
N ASN A 235 32.96 -16.34 -6.72
CA ASN A 235 33.12 -16.87 -8.09
C ASN A 235 31.75 -17.45 -8.52
N PRO A 236 31.13 -17.06 -9.67
CA PRO A 236 31.70 -17.17 -11.02
C PRO A 236 31.42 -15.87 -11.87
N PRO A 237 31.53 -15.81 -13.22
CA PRO A 237 31.57 -14.54 -13.95
C PRO A 237 30.22 -13.82 -13.88
N ILE A 238 30.27 -12.61 -13.33
CA ILE A 238 29.08 -11.84 -12.99
C ILE A 238 28.78 -10.89 -14.15
N ASP A 239 27.58 -10.99 -14.73
CA ASP A 239 27.12 -10.02 -15.71
C ASP A 239 26.99 -8.61 -15.09
N SER A 240 26.93 -7.59 -15.95
CA SER A 240 26.85 -6.19 -15.50
C SER A 240 25.60 -5.86 -14.66
N GLN A 241 24.53 -6.65 -14.76
CA GLN A 241 23.27 -6.40 -14.05
C GLN A 241 23.33 -6.93 -12.61
N ILE A 242 23.93 -8.09 -12.40
CA ILE A 242 24.18 -8.65 -11.06
C ILE A 242 25.23 -7.80 -10.33
N LEU A 243 26.29 -7.33 -11.01
CA LEU A 243 27.30 -6.42 -10.41
C LEU A 243 26.68 -5.14 -9.84
N ARG A 244 25.64 -4.59 -10.49
CA ARG A 244 24.93 -3.40 -10.00
C ARG A 244 24.19 -3.65 -8.68
N THR A 245 23.70 -4.87 -8.44
CA THR A 245 23.05 -5.27 -7.17
C THR A 245 24.05 -5.57 -6.05
N MET A 246 25.33 -5.73 -6.41
CA MET A 246 26.44 -5.96 -5.48
C MET A 246 27.24 -4.69 -5.20
N SER A 247 26.82 -3.54 -5.73
CA SER A 247 27.53 -2.27 -5.54
C SER A 247 27.06 -1.56 -4.27
N VAL A 248 28.01 -1.05 -3.50
CA VAL A 248 27.79 -0.23 -2.30
C VAL A 248 28.31 1.20 -2.53
N PRO A 249 27.77 2.20 -1.82
CA PRO A 249 28.18 3.58 -2.03
C PRO A 249 29.64 3.84 -1.56
N PHE A 250 30.43 4.58 -2.35
CA PHE A 250 31.86 4.85 -2.11
C PHE A 250 32.33 6.28 -2.50
N PRO A 251 33.22 6.96 -1.75
CA PRO A 251 33.72 6.61 -0.42
C PRO A 251 32.59 6.39 0.56
N GLU A 252 32.90 5.64 1.61
CA GLU A 252 31.88 5.18 2.52
C GLU A 252 31.19 6.32 3.26
N PRO A 253 29.85 6.45 3.16
CA PRO A 253 29.12 7.50 3.84
C PRO A 253 29.09 7.28 5.36
N PRO A 254 28.88 8.36 6.15
CA PRO A 254 28.65 8.23 7.58
C PRO A 254 27.40 7.40 7.86
N GLN A 255 27.48 6.49 8.85
CA GLN A 255 26.32 5.77 9.35
C GLN A 255 25.23 6.74 9.84
N ILE A 256 23.96 6.29 9.83
CA ILE A 256 22.90 7.05 10.49
C ILE A 256 23.21 7.11 11.99
N PRO A 257 22.96 8.22 12.69
CA PRO A 257 23.22 8.28 14.13
C PRO A 257 22.28 7.38 14.95
N ALA A 258 22.76 6.82 16.06
CA ALA A 258 21.90 6.09 16.99
C ALA A 258 20.83 7.01 17.60
N GLY A 259 19.58 6.56 17.68
CA GLY A 259 18.41 7.36 18.02
C GLY A 259 17.70 7.97 16.80
N THR A 260 18.21 7.75 15.58
CA THR A 260 17.54 8.19 14.35
C THR A 260 16.16 7.56 14.22
N ARG A 261 15.20 8.34 13.72
CA ARG A 261 13.86 7.88 13.35
C ARG A 261 13.60 8.18 11.88
N VAL A 262 12.97 7.24 11.20
CA VAL A 262 12.50 7.38 9.82
C VAL A 262 11.01 7.12 9.81
N ALA A 263 10.22 8.00 9.19
CA ALA A 263 8.80 7.78 8.98
C ALA A 263 8.50 7.71 7.48
N LEU A 264 7.72 6.70 7.06
CA LEU A 264 7.15 6.57 5.73
C LEU A 264 5.64 6.76 5.86
N LEU A 265 5.12 7.79 5.22
CA LEU A 265 3.70 8.06 5.15
C LEU A 265 3.19 7.73 3.76
N ARG A 266 2.05 7.04 3.71
CA ARG A 266 1.33 6.73 2.50
C ARG A 266 0.03 7.53 2.47
N PHE A 267 -0.18 8.29 1.41
CA PHE A 267 -1.40 9.06 1.19
C PHE A 267 -2.20 8.47 0.04
N ALA A 268 -3.52 8.43 0.19
CA ALA A 268 -4.41 8.02 -0.89
C ALA A 268 -4.42 9.09 -2.00
N ASN A 269 -4.32 8.64 -3.24
CA ASN A 269 -4.68 9.47 -4.39
C ASN A 269 -6.12 9.16 -4.78
N LEU A 270 -6.87 10.19 -5.12
CA LEU A 270 -8.23 10.10 -5.63
C LEU A 270 -8.25 10.56 -7.08
N VAL A 271 -9.40 10.42 -7.71
CA VAL A 271 -9.74 10.89 -9.04
C VAL A 271 -10.82 11.95 -8.88
N ASP A 272 -10.53 13.13 -9.41
CA ASP A 272 -11.47 14.24 -9.44
C ASP A 272 -12.54 14.07 -10.54
N ARG A 273 -13.51 14.98 -10.57
CA ARG A 273 -14.58 14.98 -11.59
C ARG A 273 -14.08 15.14 -13.03
N HIS A 274 -12.83 15.57 -13.22
CA HIS A 274 -12.18 15.73 -14.52
C HIS A 274 -11.37 14.48 -14.92
N GLY A 275 -11.39 13.43 -14.09
CA GLY A 275 -10.61 12.22 -14.31
C GLY A 275 -9.13 12.37 -13.98
N ARG A 276 -8.73 13.51 -13.39
CA ARG A 276 -7.34 13.75 -12.98
C ARG A 276 -7.10 13.08 -11.64
N ARG A 277 -5.90 12.52 -11.48
CA ARG A 277 -5.47 12.05 -10.15
C ARG A 277 -5.14 13.25 -9.30
N ASP A 278 -5.75 13.31 -8.13
CA ASP A 278 -5.58 14.37 -7.16
C ASP A 278 -5.12 13.74 -5.83
N PRO A 279 -3.98 14.15 -5.27
CA PRO A 279 -3.59 13.70 -3.95
C PRO A 279 -4.58 14.16 -2.89
N SER A 280 -4.91 13.27 -1.95
CA SER A 280 -5.74 13.62 -0.81
C SER A 280 -4.92 13.75 0.46
N THR A 281 -5.52 14.35 1.49
CA THR A 281 -4.98 14.41 2.86
C THR A 281 -5.17 13.11 3.64
N LEU A 282 -5.89 12.12 3.08
CA LEU A 282 -6.15 10.84 3.72
C LEU A 282 -4.87 10.03 3.81
N VAL A 283 -4.43 9.79 5.05
CA VAL A 283 -3.28 8.93 5.35
C VAL A 283 -3.74 7.49 5.39
N GLU A 284 -3.21 6.67 4.49
CA GLU A 284 -3.46 5.23 4.40
C GLU A 284 -2.62 4.45 5.41
N SER A 285 -1.36 4.85 5.59
CA SER A 285 -0.49 4.24 6.58
C SER A 285 0.64 5.16 7.01
N VAL A 286 1.15 4.89 8.22
CA VAL A 286 2.31 5.54 8.82
C VAL A 286 3.20 4.45 9.36
N GLN A 287 4.37 4.25 8.75
CA GLN A 287 5.36 3.31 9.25
C GLN A 287 6.55 4.08 9.83
N VAL A 288 6.97 3.73 11.03
CA VAL A 288 8.10 4.35 11.72
C VAL A 288 9.15 3.30 12.01
N ARG A 289 10.40 3.61 11.69
CA ARG A 289 11.58 2.85 12.12
C ARG A 289 12.41 3.70 13.06
N GLN A 290 12.73 3.15 14.22
CA GLN A 290 13.60 3.78 15.19
C GLN A 290 14.86 2.93 15.34
N TYR A 291 16.02 3.55 15.13
CA TYR A 291 17.32 2.90 15.23
C TYR A 291 17.90 3.17 16.62
N ASP A 292 17.58 2.33 17.61
CA ASP A 292 18.00 2.58 19.00
C ASP A 292 19.52 2.44 19.17
N THR A 293 20.13 1.51 18.45
CA THR A 293 21.57 1.27 18.43
C THR A 293 22.01 0.89 17.03
N ILE A 294 23.26 1.20 16.69
CA ILE A 294 23.86 0.84 15.41
C ILE A 294 25.23 0.27 15.74
N PRO A 295 25.52 -1.00 15.41
CA PRO A 295 26.81 -1.60 15.67
C PRO A 295 27.90 -0.75 15.00
N GLY A 296 28.98 -0.51 15.73
CA GLY A 296 30.12 0.23 15.22
C GLY A 296 30.71 -0.48 14.01
N GLY A 297 30.98 0.28 12.95
CA GLY A 297 31.53 -0.26 11.72
C GLY A 297 31.17 0.58 10.50
N PRO A 298 31.76 0.25 9.34
CA PRO A 298 31.59 1.01 8.14
C PRO A 298 30.17 0.79 7.55
N ALA A 299 29.56 1.86 7.00
CA ALA A 299 28.20 1.86 6.45
C ALA A 299 27.91 0.90 5.28
N GLY A 300 28.92 0.26 4.71
CA GLY A 300 28.87 -0.64 3.58
C GLY A 300 28.89 -2.11 3.98
N VAL A 301 28.91 -2.44 5.28
CA VAL A 301 28.79 -3.83 5.75
C VAL A 301 27.32 -4.14 6.02
N ALA A 302 26.69 -4.85 5.09
CA ALA A 302 25.33 -5.35 5.24
C ALA A 302 25.32 -6.54 6.21
N TYR A 303 25.05 -6.29 7.50
CA TYR A 303 24.66 -7.37 8.40
C TYR A 303 23.28 -7.87 7.98
N VAL A 304 23.23 -9.06 7.37
CA VAL A 304 21.97 -9.72 7.00
C VAL A 304 21.48 -10.51 8.21
N GLY A 305 20.36 -10.09 8.75
CA GLY A 305 19.70 -10.76 9.87
C GLY A 305 18.78 -9.78 10.60
N ARG A 306 17.52 -10.17 10.81
CA ARG A 306 16.59 -9.41 11.67
C ARG A 306 17.23 -9.23 13.04
N THR A 307 17.62 -8.01 13.37
CA THR A 307 18.50 -7.77 14.51
C THR A 307 17.98 -6.62 15.37
N PRO A 308 18.28 -6.63 16.69
CA PRO A 308 17.69 -5.80 17.76
C PRO A 308 17.91 -4.28 17.64
N TYR A 309 18.44 -3.82 16.51
CA TYR A 309 18.92 -2.47 16.27
C TYR A 309 17.82 -1.52 15.79
N GLN A 310 16.73 -2.06 15.24
CA GLN A 310 15.58 -1.26 14.80
C GLN A 310 14.27 -1.77 15.38
N ARG A 311 13.44 -0.83 15.87
CA ARG A 311 12.03 -1.06 16.19
C ARG A 311 11.14 -0.52 15.08
N VAL A 312 10.14 -1.30 14.71
CA VAL A 312 9.16 -0.96 13.66
C VAL A 312 7.80 -0.78 14.30
N PHE A 313 7.18 0.36 14.01
CA PHE A 313 5.80 0.67 14.37
C PHE A 313 5.03 0.96 13.08
N GLU A 314 3.77 0.56 13.03
CA GLU A 314 2.92 0.90 11.89
C GLU A 314 1.49 1.15 12.35
N SER A 315 0.90 2.20 11.79
CA SER A 315 -0.53 2.47 11.86
C SER A 315 -1.10 2.40 10.45
N GLN A 316 -2.26 1.78 10.28
CA GLN A 316 -2.97 1.68 9.00
C GLN A 316 -4.38 2.20 9.13
N LEU A 317 -4.91 2.74 8.03
CA LEU A 317 -6.28 3.18 7.92
C LEU A 317 -7.24 2.02 8.18
N SER A 318 -8.20 2.26 9.06
CA SER A 318 -9.40 1.47 9.32
C SER A 318 -10.60 2.27 8.84
N ARG A 319 -11.37 1.71 7.92
CA ARG A 319 -12.61 2.33 7.42
C ARG A 319 -13.59 2.54 8.56
N ARG A 320 -13.68 1.56 9.47
CA ARG A 320 -14.58 1.64 10.63
C ARG A 320 -14.21 2.81 11.53
N ALA A 321 -12.93 2.96 11.87
CA ALA A 321 -12.47 4.08 12.67
C ALA A 321 -12.67 5.42 11.95
N LEU A 322 -12.40 5.47 10.64
CA LEU A 322 -12.60 6.66 9.82
C LEU A 322 -14.07 7.10 9.71
N PHE A 323 -15.01 6.15 9.71
CA PHE A 323 -16.44 6.44 9.60
C PHE A 323 -17.13 6.67 10.95
N ALA A 324 -16.61 6.08 12.03
CA ALA A 324 -17.19 6.19 13.37
C ALA A 324 -17.03 7.61 13.96
N HIS A 325 -15.97 8.32 13.56
CA HIS A 325 -15.66 9.66 14.02
C HIS A 325 -15.04 10.43 12.85
N ASN A 326 -15.30 11.73 12.71
CA ASN A 326 -14.61 12.63 11.76
C ASN A 326 -13.09 12.79 12.06
N GLY A 327 -12.46 11.77 12.62
CA GLY A 327 -11.03 11.63 12.83
C GLY A 327 -10.35 11.07 11.57
N VAL A 328 -9.12 10.58 11.76
CA VAL A 328 -8.21 10.25 10.64
C VAL A 328 -8.24 8.76 10.29
N GLY A 329 -8.90 7.96 11.12
CA GLY A 329 -9.11 6.53 10.90
C GLY A 329 -7.87 5.65 11.03
N LEU A 330 -6.76 6.13 11.60
CA LEU A 330 -5.55 5.31 11.75
C LEU A 330 -5.63 4.40 12.98
N ARG A 331 -5.32 3.11 12.79
CA ARG A 331 -5.23 2.11 13.84
C ARG A 331 -3.79 1.59 13.94
N MET A 332 -3.22 1.64 15.14
CA MET A 332 -1.92 1.04 15.42
C MET A 332 -1.98 -0.49 15.28
N LEU A 333 -0.97 -1.06 14.64
CA LEU A 333 -0.82 -2.50 14.46
C LEU A 333 0.06 -3.11 15.54
N ASP A 334 -0.24 -4.34 15.89
CA ASP A 334 0.55 -5.13 16.84
C ASP A 334 1.31 -6.26 16.14
N SER A 335 2.08 -7.02 16.93
CA SER A 335 2.88 -8.15 16.44
C SER A 335 2.06 -9.34 15.93
N THR A 336 0.74 -9.32 16.10
CA THR A 336 -0.18 -10.38 15.70
C THR A 336 -1.00 -10.03 14.46
N THR A 337 -1.04 -8.75 14.09
CA THR A 337 -1.80 -8.26 12.94
C THR A 337 -1.20 -8.80 11.65
N ARG A 338 -2.00 -9.52 10.86
CA ARG A 338 -1.58 -10.21 9.63
C ARG A 338 -2.29 -9.69 8.39
N THR A 339 -1.63 -9.83 7.25
CA THR A 339 -2.16 -9.49 5.94
C THR A 339 -1.64 -10.43 4.85
N HIS A 340 -2.35 -10.47 3.73
CA HIS A 340 -1.84 -10.96 2.45
C HIS A 340 -1.46 -9.73 1.63
N SER A 341 -0.20 -9.30 1.76
CA SER A 341 0.26 -8.08 1.10
C SER A 341 0.46 -8.34 -0.40
N PRO A 342 -0.23 -7.62 -1.30
CA PRO A 342 0.07 -7.69 -2.73
C PRO A 342 1.38 -6.96 -3.10
N PHE A 343 1.94 -6.16 -2.18
CA PHE A 343 3.16 -5.38 -2.44
C PHE A 343 4.37 -6.28 -2.73
N LEU A 344 4.83 -6.27 -3.98
CA LEU A 344 5.95 -7.07 -4.49
C LEU A 344 5.84 -8.58 -4.14
N GLY A 345 4.62 -9.10 -3.99
CA GLY A 345 4.40 -10.52 -3.81
C GLY A 345 4.79 -11.29 -5.08
N HIS A 346 5.32 -12.50 -4.94
CA HIS A 346 5.72 -13.36 -6.07
C HIS A 346 4.54 -13.94 -6.88
N GLY A 347 3.35 -13.33 -6.77
CA GLY A 347 2.16 -13.70 -7.53
C GLY A 347 1.36 -14.88 -6.99
N ASP A 348 1.86 -15.58 -5.97
CA ASP A 348 1.19 -16.74 -5.39
C ASP A 348 -0.13 -16.33 -4.70
N ASP A 349 -1.24 -16.92 -5.17
CA ASP A 349 -2.53 -16.84 -4.49
C ASP A 349 -2.77 -18.10 -3.66
N ILE A 350 -2.51 -17.99 -2.35
CA ILE A 350 -2.70 -19.07 -1.38
C ILE A 350 -4.16 -19.56 -1.27
N PHE A 351 -5.13 -18.75 -1.69
CA PHE A 351 -6.55 -19.13 -1.67
C PHE A 351 -6.92 -20.04 -2.85
N GLU A 352 -6.22 -19.93 -3.98
CA GLU A 352 -6.45 -20.73 -5.19
C GLU A 352 -5.50 -21.94 -5.27
N ASN A 353 -4.21 -21.70 -5.01
CA ASN A 353 -3.14 -22.68 -5.20
C ASN A 353 -2.33 -22.87 -3.90
N PRO A 354 -2.90 -23.47 -2.85
CA PRO A 354 -2.13 -23.80 -1.66
C PRO A 354 -1.06 -24.85 -1.99
N PRO A 355 0.15 -24.76 -1.39
CA PRO A 355 1.21 -25.74 -1.61
C PRO A 355 0.71 -27.18 -1.37
N PRO A 356 0.99 -28.12 -2.28
CA PRO A 356 0.60 -29.51 -2.08
C PRO A 356 1.39 -30.12 -0.90
N PHE A 357 0.77 -31.08 -0.20
CA PHE A 357 1.40 -31.85 0.89
C PHE A 357 1.80 -31.08 2.16
N ILE A 358 1.12 -29.98 2.48
CA ILE A 358 1.28 -29.30 3.77
C ILE A 358 0.26 -29.80 4.81
N SER A 359 0.64 -29.77 6.08
CA SER A 359 -0.28 -30.08 7.17
C SER A 359 -1.44 -29.07 7.23
N ALA A 360 -2.58 -29.47 7.80
CA ALA A 360 -3.71 -28.57 8.02
C ALA A 360 -3.32 -27.36 8.90
N ALA A 361 -2.39 -27.55 9.85
CA ALA A 361 -1.87 -26.46 10.68
C ALA A 361 -1.06 -25.45 9.87
N THR A 362 -0.14 -25.94 9.04
CA THR A 362 0.66 -25.11 8.11
C THR A 362 -0.23 -24.35 7.14
N ARG A 363 -1.28 -25.02 6.60
CA ARG A 363 -2.25 -24.37 5.71
C ARG A 363 -2.99 -23.24 6.41
N ARG A 364 -3.45 -23.43 7.65
CA ARG A 364 -4.09 -22.38 8.44
C ARG A 364 -3.13 -21.21 8.70
N GLU A 365 -1.87 -21.48 8.99
CA GLU A 365 -0.86 -20.44 9.19
C GLU A 365 -0.60 -19.62 7.92
N LEU A 366 -0.47 -20.27 6.76
CA LEU A 366 -0.32 -19.59 5.48
C LEU A 366 -1.56 -18.75 5.14
N LEU A 367 -2.76 -19.30 5.32
CA LEU A 367 -4.03 -18.58 5.11
C LEU A 367 -4.24 -17.41 6.08
N ALA A 368 -3.66 -17.47 7.28
CA ALA A 368 -3.66 -16.36 8.21
C ALA A 368 -2.80 -15.18 7.72
N GLY A 369 -1.90 -15.41 6.77
CA GLY A 369 -1.06 -14.38 6.15
C GLY A 369 0.20 -14.03 6.96
N THR A 370 0.94 -13.03 6.48
CA THR A 370 2.19 -12.58 7.10
C THR A 370 1.92 -11.45 8.09
N VAL A 371 2.65 -11.43 9.21
CA VAL A 371 2.59 -10.32 10.17
C VAL A 371 3.01 -9.03 9.48
N VAL A 372 2.16 -8.00 9.53
CA VAL A 372 2.35 -6.74 8.78
C VAL A 372 3.70 -6.10 9.12
N LEU A 373 4.04 -5.99 10.40
CA LEU A 373 5.32 -5.41 10.85
C LEU A 373 6.56 -6.17 10.38
N ARG A 374 6.39 -7.35 9.75
CA ARG A 374 7.47 -8.17 9.19
C ARG A 374 7.59 -8.04 7.67
N THR A 375 6.62 -7.47 6.96
CA THR A 375 6.57 -7.48 5.48
C THR A 375 7.64 -6.59 4.86
N CYS A 376 7.98 -5.46 5.48
CA CYS A 376 9.03 -4.56 4.98
C CYS A 376 10.45 -5.07 5.24
N GLY A 377 10.62 -6.06 6.12
CA GLY A 377 11.93 -6.60 6.47
C GLY A 377 12.67 -7.19 5.27
N SER A 378 11.97 -7.83 4.33
CA SER A 378 12.61 -8.43 3.14
C SER A 378 13.45 -7.43 2.33
N CYS A 379 13.08 -6.14 2.32
CA CYS A 379 13.81 -5.09 1.62
C CYS A 379 14.64 -4.20 2.56
N HIS A 380 14.31 -4.14 3.85
CA HIS A 380 14.86 -3.16 4.79
C HIS A 380 15.51 -3.78 6.04
N GLU A 381 15.83 -5.08 6.03
CA GLU A 381 16.42 -5.79 7.17
C GLU A 381 17.88 -5.46 7.47
N ALA A 382 18.58 -4.78 6.55
CA ALA A 382 19.97 -4.41 6.78
C ALA A 382 20.09 -3.48 8.01
N VAL A 383 21.31 -3.27 8.50
CA VAL A 383 21.55 -2.46 9.69
C VAL A 383 21.99 -1.06 9.29
N GLY A 384 21.44 -0.03 9.95
CA GLY A 384 21.86 1.36 9.75
C GLY A 384 21.51 1.93 8.36
N LEU A 385 22.42 2.71 7.77
CA LEU A 385 22.21 3.38 6.48
C LEU A 385 21.86 2.42 5.30
N PRO A 386 22.45 1.22 5.17
CA PRO A 386 22.02 0.19 4.22
C PRO A 386 20.51 -0.10 4.21
N SER A 387 19.87 -0.11 5.37
CA SER A 387 18.42 -0.34 5.51
C SER A 387 17.57 0.82 4.97
N PHE A 388 18.17 2.00 4.83
CA PHE A 388 17.53 3.20 4.34
C PHE A 388 17.61 3.28 2.81
N ILE A 389 16.77 2.46 2.17
CA ILE A 389 16.77 2.21 0.72
C ILE A 389 16.60 3.47 -0.14
N SER A 390 15.91 4.50 0.37
CA SER A 390 15.81 5.80 -0.31
C SER A 390 17.19 6.40 -0.66
N TYR A 391 18.22 5.98 0.06
CA TYR A 391 19.61 6.32 -0.16
C TYR A 391 20.45 5.14 -0.66
N SER A 392 20.47 4.02 0.08
CA SER A 392 21.44 2.94 -0.16
C SER A 392 21.24 2.18 -1.45
N ARG A 393 19.99 2.07 -1.92
CA ARG A 393 19.56 1.26 -3.07
C ARG A 393 20.02 -0.21 -3.03
N GLU A 394 20.42 -0.72 -1.88
CA GLU A 394 21.14 -1.99 -1.72
C GLU A 394 20.44 -3.20 -2.37
N ARG A 395 19.10 -3.22 -2.37
CA ARG A 395 18.27 -4.30 -2.93
C ARG A 395 17.82 -4.07 -4.38
N PHE A 396 18.02 -2.87 -4.91
CA PHE A 396 17.50 -2.43 -6.22
C PHE A 396 18.61 -2.01 -7.19
N GLY A 397 19.87 -2.13 -6.75
CA GLY A 397 21.06 -1.82 -7.51
C GLY A 397 21.38 -0.33 -7.62
N SER A 398 22.65 -0.06 -7.91
CA SER A 398 23.24 1.29 -7.97
C SER A 398 22.61 2.23 -9.02
N GLY A 399 21.91 1.68 -10.03
CA GLY A 399 21.44 2.44 -11.19
C GLY A 399 22.60 3.04 -12.00
N GLU A 400 22.26 3.97 -12.91
CA GLU A 400 23.25 4.81 -13.61
C GLU A 400 23.47 6.10 -12.81
N GLY A 401 24.74 6.49 -12.58
CA GLY A 401 25.12 7.72 -11.90
C GLY A 401 25.49 7.58 -10.41
N SER A 402 25.76 8.72 -9.75
CA SER A 402 26.11 8.78 -8.33
C SER A 402 24.93 8.40 -7.43
N PRO A 403 25.20 8.02 -6.16
CA PRO A 403 24.15 7.75 -5.18
C PRO A 403 23.15 8.91 -5.02
N PRO A 404 21.89 8.62 -4.65
CA PRO A 404 20.84 9.62 -4.49
C PRO A 404 21.24 10.77 -3.57
N LYS A 405 21.08 12.01 -4.05
CA LYS A 405 21.26 13.21 -3.24
C LYS A 405 19.95 13.59 -2.58
N LEU A 406 19.84 13.30 -1.28
CA LEU A 406 18.68 13.64 -0.47
C LEU A 406 18.75 15.11 -0.02
N VAL A 407 17.62 15.80 -0.13
CA VAL A 407 17.44 17.22 0.22
C VAL A 407 16.21 17.39 1.08
N GLU A 408 16.13 18.52 1.79
CA GLU A 408 14.90 18.92 2.47
C GLU A 408 13.81 19.27 1.44
N SER A 409 12.57 18.94 1.80
CA SER A 409 11.39 19.19 0.99
C SER A 409 10.16 19.44 1.87
N THR A 410 8.98 19.41 1.26
CA THR A 410 7.69 19.48 1.94
C THR A 410 6.78 18.36 1.44
N VAL A 411 5.79 17.97 2.26
CA VAL A 411 4.78 16.98 1.87
C VAL A 411 4.13 17.35 0.54
N ALA A 412 3.65 18.60 0.42
CA ALA A 412 3.00 19.09 -0.79
C ALA A 412 3.92 18.97 -2.02
N ARG A 413 5.20 19.35 -1.90
CA ARG A 413 6.15 19.25 -3.02
C ARG A 413 6.41 17.81 -3.44
N GLU A 414 6.62 16.90 -2.49
CA GLU A 414 6.89 15.49 -2.80
C GLU A 414 5.67 14.78 -3.38
N VAL A 415 4.48 15.14 -2.93
CA VAL A 415 3.23 14.61 -3.47
C VAL A 415 3.03 15.06 -4.92
N THR A 416 3.13 16.37 -5.20
CA THR A 416 3.05 16.90 -6.58
C THR A 416 4.10 16.27 -7.49
N ARG A 417 5.36 16.20 -7.04
CA ARG A 417 6.45 15.57 -7.79
C ARG A 417 6.14 14.12 -8.17
N GLN A 418 5.52 13.35 -7.27
CA GLN A 418 5.16 11.97 -7.58
C GLN A 418 4.06 11.87 -8.62
N ILE A 419 3.07 12.76 -8.59
CA ILE A 419 2.03 12.83 -9.63
C ILE A 419 2.65 13.20 -10.99
N ASP A 420 3.54 14.19 -11.03
CA ASP A 420 4.26 14.58 -12.25
C ASP A 420 5.12 13.42 -12.78
N TRP A 421 5.85 12.76 -11.89
CA TRP A 421 6.69 11.62 -12.23
C TRP A 421 5.86 10.46 -12.81
N LEU A 422 4.72 10.15 -12.20
CA LEU A 422 3.77 9.14 -12.70
C LEU A 422 3.23 9.49 -14.09
N THR A 423 2.95 10.77 -14.32
CA THR A 423 2.44 11.27 -15.61
C THR A 423 3.49 11.16 -16.69
N ALA A 424 4.74 11.53 -16.39
CA ALA A 424 5.85 11.50 -17.33
C ALA A 424 6.35 10.09 -17.67
N HIS A 425 6.26 9.13 -16.73
CA HIS A 425 6.82 7.78 -16.90
C HIS A 425 5.80 6.73 -17.35
N GLY A 426 4.60 7.16 -17.75
CA GLY A 426 3.76 6.51 -18.77
C GLY A 426 3.24 5.09 -18.56
N ASN A 427 3.64 4.37 -17.51
CA ASN A 427 3.26 2.96 -17.28
C ASN A 427 2.29 2.74 -16.12
N ILE A 428 1.58 3.79 -15.71
CA ILE A 428 0.62 3.73 -14.62
C ILE A 428 -0.65 4.48 -15.03
N MET A 429 -1.75 3.73 -15.15
CA MET A 429 -2.93 4.04 -15.96
C MET A 429 -3.57 5.40 -15.68
N SER A 430 -3.57 6.31 -16.65
CA SER A 430 -4.58 7.36 -16.70
C SER A 430 -5.96 6.68 -16.77
N VAL A 431 -6.92 7.15 -15.97
CA VAL A 431 -8.33 6.81 -16.23
C VAL A 431 -8.63 7.44 -17.59
N PRO A 432 -9.00 6.67 -18.63
CA PRO A 432 -9.23 7.23 -19.96
C PRO A 432 -10.24 8.38 -19.89
N GLN A 433 -10.16 9.37 -20.78
CA GLN A 433 -11.12 10.48 -20.83
C GLN A 433 -12.38 10.19 -21.66
N HIS A 434 -12.52 8.97 -22.17
CA HIS A 434 -13.66 8.55 -22.99
C HIS A 434 -14.38 7.38 -22.30
#